data_AF-A0A2V8H5F5-F1
#
_entry.id   AF-A0A2V8H5F5-F1
#
_cell.length_a   1.000
_cell.length_b   1.000
_cell.length_c   1.000
_cell.angle_alpha   90.00
_cell.angle_beta   90.00
_cell.angle_gamma   90.00
#
_symmetry.space_group_name_H-M   'P 1'
#
loop_
_entity.id
_entity.type
_entity.pdbx_description
1 polymer ?
#
loop_
_entity_poly.entity_id
_entity_poly.type
_entity_poly.pdbx_seq_one_letter_code
_entity_poly.pdbx_strand_id
1 'polypeptide(L)'
;RPRSVADLPIEKKARYLATLPTVSDTIAARALINYHLERQRPMMGAFLDSLGITHENGLISDEAVSKPDEGKLERAAAALVTKFPPDDVSLYFATLVSQDPDTWGALAELPQTSAR
;
A
#
# COMPACT_ATOMS: atom_id res chain seq x y z
N ARG A 1 16.12 13.73 -33.63
CA ARG A 1 14.68 13.84 -33.24
C ARG A 1 14.54 13.30 -31.82
N PRO A 2 14.04 14.08 -30.85
CA PRO A 2 13.67 13.51 -29.57
C PRO A 2 12.53 12.51 -29.81
N ARG A 3 12.73 11.25 -29.41
CA ARG A 3 11.68 10.22 -29.45
C ARG A 3 10.78 10.49 -28.25
N SER A 4 9.49 10.71 -28.50
CA SER A 4 8.52 10.91 -27.42
C SER A 4 8.52 9.68 -26.51
N VAL A 5 8.54 9.90 -25.19
CA VAL A 5 8.37 8.83 -24.20
C VAL A 5 7.05 8.07 -24.43
N ALA A 6 6.05 8.73 -25.03
CA ALA A 6 4.76 8.14 -25.38
C ALA A 6 4.87 6.93 -26.33
N ASP A 7 5.88 6.88 -27.20
CA ASP A 7 6.02 5.83 -28.21
C ASP A 7 6.90 4.66 -27.74
N LEU A 8 7.43 4.72 -26.51
CA LEU A 8 8.28 3.66 -25.98
C LEU A 8 7.46 2.40 -25.62
N PRO A 9 8.02 1.19 -25.83
CA PRO A 9 7.49 -0.05 -25.26
C PRO A 9 7.27 0.06 -23.75
N ILE A 10 6.29 -0.66 -23.21
CA ILE A 10 5.88 -0.55 -21.80
C ILE A 10 7.03 -0.86 -20.83
N GLU A 11 7.89 -1.83 -21.17
CA GLU A 11 9.05 -2.20 -20.36
C GLU A 11 10.07 -1.06 -20.30
N LYS A 12 10.23 -0.31 -21.39
CA LYS A 12 11.11 0.86 -21.43
C LYS A 12 10.52 2.03 -20.65
N LYS A 13 9.20 2.24 -20.72
CA LYS A 13 8.49 3.24 -19.90
C LYS A 13 8.61 2.93 -18.41
N ALA A 14 8.38 1.67 -18.02
CA ALA A 14 8.49 1.21 -16.65
C ALA A 14 9.91 1.38 -16.10
N ARG A 15 10.93 0.96 -16.87
CA ARG A 15 12.33 1.18 -16.49
C ARG A 15 12.67 2.65 -16.37
N TYR A 16 12.21 3.48 -17.30
CA TYR A 16 12.45 4.92 -17.26
C TYR A 16 11.88 5.53 -15.97
N LEU A 17 10.60 5.25 -15.66
CA LEU A 17 9.95 5.69 -14.43
C LEU A 17 10.72 5.25 -13.17
N ALA A 18 11.15 3.98 -13.11
CA ALA A 18 11.89 3.42 -11.98
C ALA A 18 13.29 4.04 -11.78
N THR A 19 13.85 4.68 -12.82
CA THR A 19 15.18 5.32 -12.76
C THR A 19 15.11 6.84 -12.60
N LEU A 20 13.91 7.43 -12.52
CA LEU A 20 13.80 8.87 -12.32
C LEU A 20 14.36 9.23 -10.93
N PRO A 21 15.24 10.25 -10.83
CA PRO A 21 15.81 10.68 -9.55
C PRO A 21 14.76 11.26 -8.62
N THR A 22 13.68 11.81 -9.19
CA THR A 22 12.51 12.31 -8.47
C THR A 22 11.25 11.96 -9.24
N VAL A 23 10.19 11.63 -8.51
CA VAL A 23 8.82 11.48 -9.03
C VAL A 23 7.93 12.41 -8.21
N SER A 24 6.84 12.90 -8.81
CA SER A 24 5.86 13.65 -8.02
C SER A 24 5.11 12.71 -7.08
N ASP A 25 4.68 13.23 -5.93
CA ASP A 25 3.91 12.48 -4.93
C ASP A 25 2.66 11.84 -5.54
N THR A 26 1.99 12.54 -6.46
CA THR A 26 0.82 11.99 -7.18
C THR A 26 1.16 10.74 -8.00
N ILE A 27 2.32 10.71 -8.65
CA ILE A 27 2.75 9.55 -9.45
C ILE A 27 3.20 8.42 -8.52
N ALA A 28 3.94 8.73 -7.46
CA ALA A 28 4.34 7.76 -6.44
C ALA A 28 3.12 7.09 -5.79
N ALA A 29 2.16 7.88 -5.31
CA ALA A 29 0.93 7.39 -4.70
C ALA A 29 0.14 6.49 -5.65
N ARG A 30 -0.02 6.89 -6.92
CA ARG A 30 -0.72 6.06 -7.93
C ARG A 30 0.02 4.76 -8.23
N ALA A 31 1.35 4.78 -8.30
CA ALA A 31 2.14 3.58 -8.51
C ALA A 31 1.97 2.59 -7.35
N LEU A 32 2.00 3.08 -6.11
CA LEU A 32 1.76 2.27 -4.91
C LEU A 32 0.34 1.70 -4.89
N ILE A 33 -0.69 2.51 -5.14
CA ILE A 33 -2.09 2.04 -5.20
C ILE A 33 -2.22 0.93 -6.25
N ASN A 34 -1.76 1.18 -7.47
CA ASN A 34 -1.87 0.22 -8.56
C ASN A 34 -1.12 -1.08 -8.26
N TYR A 35 0.08 -1.00 -7.68
CA TYR A 35 0.82 -2.19 -7.24
C TYR A 35 -0.02 -3.04 -6.28
N HIS A 36 -0.62 -2.43 -5.27
CA HIS A 36 -1.41 -3.17 -4.29
C HIS A 36 -2.69 -3.76 -4.90
N LEU A 37 -3.40 -2.99 -5.72
CA LEU A 37 -4.62 -3.45 -6.39
C LEU A 37 -4.38 -4.56 -7.42
N GLU A 38 -3.20 -4.63 -8.04
CA GLU A 38 -2.90 -5.66 -9.03
C GLU A 38 -2.22 -6.88 -8.41
N ARG A 39 -1.39 -6.69 -7.37
CA ARG A 39 -0.52 -7.75 -6.85
C ARG A 39 -0.82 -8.19 -5.42
N GLN A 40 -1.45 -7.32 -4.62
CA GLN A 40 -1.54 -7.50 -3.17
C GLN A 40 -2.97 -7.52 -2.64
N ARG A 41 -3.99 -7.68 -3.49
CA ARG A 41 -5.40 -7.80 -3.06
C ARG A 41 -5.64 -8.84 -1.96
N PRO A 42 -5.02 -10.04 -1.99
CA PRO A 42 -5.19 -11.01 -0.90
C PRO A 42 -4.68 -10.47 0.45
N MET A 43 -3.57 -9.70 0.45
CA MET A 43 -3.03 -9.09 1.66
C MET A 43 -3.93 -7.97 2.16
N MET A 44 -4.41 -7.10 1.27
CA MET A 44 -5.36 -6.03 1.61
C MET A 44 -6.63 -6.60 2.24
N GLY A 45 -7.23 -7.62 1.63
CA GLY A 45 -8.41 -8.30 2.17
C GLY A 45 -8.14 -8.92 3.54
N ALA A 46 -7.06 -9.71 3.67
CA ALA A 46 -6.72 -10.34 4.94
C ALA A 46 -6.50 -9.33 6.08
N PHE A 47 -5.95 -8.15 5.79
CA PHE A 47 -5.81 -7.09 6.77
C PHE A 47 -7.17 -6.51 7.17
N LEU A 48 -8.01 -6.16 6.20
CA LEU A 48 -9.35 -5.61 6.45
C LEU A 48 -10.25 -6.62 7.18
N ASP A 49 -10.23 -7.90 6.80
CA ASP A 49 -10.89 -9.01 7.50
C ASP A 49 -10.47 -9.08 8.97
N SER A 50 -9.17 -8.95 9.25
CA SER A 50 -8.64 -9.01 10.62
C SER A 50 -9.09 -7.83 11.50
N LEU A 51 -9.41 -6.70 10.87
CA LEU A 51 -9.97 -5.52 11.52
C LEU A 51 -11.51 -5.57 11.60
N GLY A 52 -12.14 -6.51 10.90
CA GLY A 52 -13.59 -6.59 10.76
C GLY A 52 -14.17 -5.48 9.89
N ILE A 53 -13.39 -4.95 8.95
CA ILE A 53 -13.81 -3.91 8.01
C ILE A 53 -14.41 -4.58 6.78
N THR A 54 -15.65 -4.27 6.47
CA THR A 54 -16.32 -4.74 5.26
C THR A 54 -15.57 -4.25 4.03
N HIS A 55 -15.31 -5.17 3.09
CA HIS A 55 -14.62 -4.85 1.86
C HIS A 55 -15.07 -5.77 0.72
N GLU A 56 -14.87 -5.31 -0.50
CA GLU A 56 -14.99 -6.09 -1.72
C GLU A 56 -13.59 -6.28 -2.34
N ASN A 57 -13.04 -7.49 -2.24
CA ASN A 57 -11.74 -7.83 -2.83
C ASN A 57 -10.60 -6.84 -2.47
N GLY A 58 -10.51 -6.47 -1.19
CA GLY A 58 -9.52 -5.53 -0.65
C GLY A 58 -9.88 -4.05 -0.82
N LEU A 59 -11.06 -3.72 -1.35
CA LEU A 59 -11.54 -2.35 -1.49
C LEU A 59 -12.68 -2.06 -0.52
N ILE A 60 -12.63 -0.93 0.16
CA ILE A 60 -13.71 -0.46 1.03
C ILE A 60 -14.75 0.23 0.14
N SER A 61 -16.02 -0.12 0.32
CA SER A 61 -17.07 0.17 -0.66
C SER A 61 -17.60 1.61 -0.64
N ASP A 62 -17.69 2.28 0.51
CA ASP A 62 -17.93 3.74 0.61
C ASP A 62 -18.07 4.27 2.05
N GLU A 63 -17.94 3.44 3.10
CA GLU A 63 -17.95 3.95 4.47
C GLU A 63 -16.62 4.61 4.85
N ALA A 64 -16.69 5.81 5.44
CA ALA A 64 -15.57 6.37 6.18
C ALA A 64 -15.14 5.35 7.25
N VAL A 65 -13.99 4.72 7.03
CA VAL A 65 -13.42 3.77 7.99
C VAL A 65 -13.11 4.57 9.25
N SER A 66 -13.79 4.22 10.34
CA SER A 66 -13.43 4.76 11.64
C SER A 66 -12.01 4.34 11.97
N LYS A 67 -11.18 5.29 12.43
CA LYS A 67 -9.85 5.00 12.98
C LYS A 67 -9.90 3.75 13.88
N PRO A 68 -9.22 2.65 13.51
CA PRO A 68 -9.29 1.43 14.30
C PRO A 68 -8.59 1.60 15.66
N ASP A 69 -9.02 0.80 16.64
CA ASP A 69 -8.34 0.69 17.93
C ASP A 69 -6.88 0.24 17.75
N GLU A 70 -5.95 0.88 18.46
CA GLU A 70 -4.51 0.62 18.32
C GLU A 70 -4.15 -0.83 18.64
N GLY A 71 -4.76 -1.42 19.67
CA GLY A 71 -4.54 -2.82 20.01
C GLY A 71 -5.07 -3.78 18.95
N LYS A 72 -6.16 -3.43 18.25
CA LYS A 72 -6.63 -4.18 17.08
C LYS A 72 -5.65 -4.05 15.90
N LEU A 73 -5.13 -2.85 15.63
CA LEU A 73 -4.13 -2.63 14.58
C LEU A 73 -2.86 -3.45 14.83
N GLU A 74 -2.34 -3.44 16.06
CA GLU A 74 -1.15 -4.21 16.42
C GLU A 74 -1.35 -5.71 16.19
N ARG A 75 -2.48 -6.27 16.64
CA ARG A 75 -2.80 -7.69 16.42
C ARG A 75 -2.98 -8.03 14.94
N ALA A 76 -3.66 -7.16 14.19
CA ALA A 76 -3.83 -7.30 12.75
C ALA A 76 -2.49 -7.30 12.02
N ALA A 77 -1.61 -6.35 12.35
CA ALA A 77 -0.27 -6.25 11.78
C ALA A 77 0.59 -7.49 12.10
N ALA A 78 0.60 -7.93 13.36
CA ALA A 78 1.31 -9.13 13.77
C ALA A 78 0.79 -10.39 13.06
N ALA A 79 -0.54 -10.50 12.85
CA ALA A 79 -1.11 -11.61 12.11
C ALA A 79 -0.73 -11.57 10.62
N LEU A 80 -0.68 -10.38 10.01
CA LEU A 80 -0.44 -10.21 8.59
C LEU A 80 0.96 -10.67 8.17
N VAL A 81 1.99 -10.32 8.95
CA VAL A 81 3.39 -10.74 8.68
C VAL A 81 3.62 -12.26 8.80
N THR A 82 2.71 -13.01 9.41
CA THR A 82 2.79 -14.48 9.41
C THR A 82 2.29 -15.11 8.11
N LYS A 83 1.57 -14.34 7.28
CA LYS A 83 0.91 -14.80 6.05
C LYS A 83 1.53 -14.25 4.77
N PHE A 84 2.20 -13.10 4.87
CA PHE A 84 2.76 -12.37 3.72
C PHE A 84 4.22 -11.97 3.97
N PRO A 85 5.02 -11.76 2.91
CA PRO A 85 6.39 -11.31 3.05
C PRO A 85 6.49 -10.01 3.88
N PRO A 86 7.40 -9.90 4.86
CA PRO A 86 7.52 -8.71 5.71
C PRO A 86 7.71 -7.41 4.94
N ASP A 87 8.47 -7.43 3.85
CA ASP A 87 8.73 -6.24 3.01
C ASP A 87 7.46 -5.75 2.30
N ASP A 88 6.60 -6.68 1.84
CA ASP A 88 5.31 -6.33 1.23
C ASP A 88 4.36 -5.73 2.27
N VAL A 89 4.34 -6.30 3.49
CA VAL A 89 3.54 -5.77 4.61
C VAL A 89 4.00 -4.36 5.01
N SER A 90 5.30 -4.17 5.14
CA SER A 90 5.90 -2.86 5.45
C SER A 90 5.54 -1.81 4.40
N LEU A 91 5.68 -2.15 3.10
CA LEU A 91 5.30 -1.26 2.01
C LEU A 91 3.81 -0.92 2.02
N TYR A 92 2.96 -1.89 2.34
CA TYR A 92 1.52 -1.67 2.43
C TYR A 92 1.15 -0.73 3.57
N PHE A 93 1.71 -0.92 4.77
CA PHE A 93 1.44 -0.04 5.91
C PHE A 93 1.98 1.37 5.68
N ALA A 94 3.19 1.50 5.14
CA ALA A 94 3.71 2.81 4.74
C ALA A 94 2.80 3.49 3.71
N THR A 95 2.22 2.73 2.77
CA THR A 95 1.27 3.25 1.78
C THR A 95 -0.01 3.76 2.46
N LEU A 96 -0.62 3.00 3.38
CA LEU A 96 -1.82 3.43 4.12
C LEU A 96 -1.57 4.71 4.93
N VAL A 97 -0.47 4.75 5.69
CA VAL A 97 -0.07 5.93 6.48
C VAL A 97 0.14 7.15 5.58
N SER A 98 0.76 6.99 4.41
CA SER A 98 1.00 8.11 3.49
C SER A 98 -0.29 8.68 2.88
N GLN A 99 -1.33 7.86 2.74
CA GLN A 99 -2.59 8.25 2.11
C GLN A 99 -3.57 8.87 3.09
N ASP A 100 -3.65 8.30 4.28
CA ASP A 100 -4.58 8.74 5.32
C ASP A 100 -3.92 8.52 6.71
N PRO A 101 -3.06 9.44 7.14
CA PRO A 101 -2.38 9.34 8.43
C PRO A 101 -3.35 9.50 9.61
N ASP A 102 -4.51 10.13 9.42
CA ASP A 102 -5.50 10.30 10.48
C ASP A 102 -6.13 8.95 10.86
N THR A 103 -6.44 8.12 9.86
CA THR A 103 -6.98 6.77 10.06
C THR A 103 -5.90 5.75 10.41
N TRP A 104 -4.75 5.80 9.74
CA TRP A 104 -3.76 4.71 9.77
C TRP A 104 -2.45 5.04 10.48
N GLY A 105 -2.26 6.26 10.98
CA GLY A 105 -0.98 6.75 11.51
C GLY A 105 -0.34 5.88 12.59
N ALA A 106 -1.14 5.18 13.40
CA ALA A 106 -0.63 4.26 14.42
C ALA A 106 0.19 3.09 13.84
N LEU A 107 -0.02 2.72 12.56
CA LEU A 107 0.79 1.71 11.89
C LEU A 107 2.26 2.13 11.77
N ALA A 108 2.56 3.44 11.71
CA ALA A 108 3.93 3.93 11.56
C ALA A 108 4.84 3.54 12.74
N GLU A 109 4.25 3.40 13.92
CA GLU A 109 4.96 3.06 15.16
C GLU A 109 5.14 1.54 15.36
N LEU A 110 4.53 0.73 14.49
CA LEU A 110 4.59 -0.72 14.60
C LEU A 110 5.90 -1.29 14.01
N PRO A 111 6.47 -2.35 14.61
CA PRO A 111 7.71 -2.95 14.12
C PRO A 111 7.58 -3.49 12.69
N GLN A 112 6.38 -3.86 12.26
CA GLN A 112 6.10 -4.36 10.91
C GLN A 112 6.25 -3.29 9.82
N THR A 113 6.15 -2.00 10.17
CA THR A 113 6.30 -0.88 9.21
C THR A 113 7.76 -0.45 9.04
N SER A 114 8.63 -0.82 9.97
CA SER A 114 10.05 -0.49 9.96
C SER A 114 10.94 -1.62 9.44
N ALA A 115 10.37 -2.59 8.71
CA ALA A 115 11.12 -3.75 8.21
C ALA A 115 12.40 -3.28 7.48
N ARG A 116 13.55 -3.62 8.08
CA ARG A 116 14.90 -3.53 7.55
C ARG A 116 15.51 -4.92 7.58
#